data_AF-A0A954N659-F1
#
_entry.id   AF-A0A954N659-F1
#
_cell.length_a   1.000
_cell.length_b   1.000
_cell.length_c   1.000
_cell.angle_alpha   90.00
_cell.angle_beta   90.00
_cell.angle_gamma   90.00
#
_symmetry.space_group_name_H-M   'P 1'
#
loop_
_entity.id
_entity.type
_entity.pdbx_description
1 polymer ?
#
loop_
_entity_poly.entity_id
_entity_poly.type
_entity_poly.pdbx_seq_one_letter_code
_entity_poly.pdbx_strand_id
1 'polypeptide(L)'
;MTQARSFALFLLPCVLCCTSSAAADDQVRFIDCSLPVAPEFPATWPSSPFPRFQITHQRTIGPESAYNIDVLLIDGNTGTQLDVPPHSVARPELNREKSGPLGLAYSDRIEPWQFGGEACVVDVRDLLDRASKGVSPLVKREHVERFEAEHRKLQFGDVVLFRSDYSDQYYQPLPEGRRYIA
;
A
#
# COMPACT_ATOMS: atom_id res chain seq x y z
N MET A 1 -74.12 -33.92 -40.73
CA MET A 1 -72.98 -34.82 -41.02
C MET A 1 -71.97 -34.07 -41.89
N THR A 2 -70.92 -33.48 -41.30
CA THR A 2 -69.58 -33.40 -41.93
C THR A 2 -68.55 -32.91 -40.91
N GLN A 3 -67.36 -33.51 -41.00
CA GLN A 3 -66.32 -33.62 -39.99
C GLN A 3 -65.64 -32.32 -39.58
N ALA A 4 -65.30 -32.27 -38.28
CA ALA A 4 -64.28 -31.39 -37.71
C ALA A 4 -62.89 -31.68 -38.28
N ARG A 5 -62.12 -30.63 -38.59
CA ARG A 5 -60.68 -30.70 -38.84
C ARG A 5 -59.96 -30.04 -37.66
N SER A 6 -59.27 -30.84 -36.87
CA SER A 6 -58.36 -30.38 -35.83
C SER A 6 -57.16 -29.67 -36.45
N PHE A 7 -56.96 -28.40 -36.10
CA PHE A 7 -55.69 -27.71 -36.29
C PHE A 7 -54.89 -27.82 -34.99
N ALA A 8 -53.79 -28.57 -35.03
CA ALA A 8 -52.81 -28.59 -33.96
C ALA A 8 -52.01 -27.28 -34.00
N LEU A 9 -52.21 -26.42 -33.01
CA LEU A 9 -51.42 -25.21 -32.81
C LEU A 9 -50.16 -25.59 -32.01
N PHE A 10 -49.00 -25.64 -32.66
CA PHE A 10 -47.71 -25.78 -31.97
C PHE A 10 -47.39 -24.46 -31.27
N LEU A 11 -47.54 -24.44 -29.94
CA LEU A 11 -47.00 -23.37 -29.09
C LEU A 11 -45.50 -23.60 -28.90
N LEU A 12 -44.68 -22.78 -29.58
CA LEU A 12 -43.26 -22.65 -29.28
C LEU A 12 -43.11 -21.76 -28.03
N PRO A 13 -42.56 -22.24 -26.91
CA PRO A 13 -42.22 -21.35 -25.81
C PRO A 13 -40.98 -20.56 -26.20
N CYS A 14 -41.14 -19.26 -26.46
CA CYS A 14 -40.03 -18.30 -26.45
C CYS A 14 -39.45 -18.27 -25.04
N VAL A 15 -38.42 -19.07 -24.79
CA VAL A 15 -37.55 -18.93 -23.64
C VAL A 15 -36.81 -17.60 -23.82
N LEU A 16 -37.33 -16.54 -23.20
CA LEU A 16 -36.53 -15.34 -22.97
C LEU A 16 -35.39 -15.76 -22.03
N CYS A 17 -34.22 -16.04 -22.62
CA CYS A 17 -32.96 -15.97 -21.90
C CYS A 17 -32.80 -14.51 -21.47
N CYS A 18 -33.29 -14.17 -20.28
CA CYS A 18 -32.77 -13.05 -19.52
C CYS A 18 -31.32 -13.42 -19.19
N THR A 19 -30.41 -13.08 -20.10
CA THR A 19 -29.00 -12.94 -19.74
C THR A 19 -28.95 -11.78 -18.76
N SER A 20 -29.06 -12.08 -17.46
CA SER A 20 -28.54 -11.16 -16.44
C SER A 20 -27.07 -11.01 -16.76
N SER A 21 -26.74 -9.94 -17.49
CA SER A 21 -25.40 -9.38 -17.46
C SER A 21 -25.15 -9.12 -15.98
N ALA A 22 -24.32 -9.95 -15.36
CA ALA A 22 -23.74 -9.64 -14.08
C ALA A 22 -22.93 -8.37 -14.31
N ALA A 23 -23.57 -7.21 -14.11
CA ALA A 23 -22.88 -5.98 -13.87
C ALA A 23 -21.95 -6.30 -12.70
N ALA A 24 -20.63 -6.33 -12.99
CA ALA A 24 -19.63 -6.42 -11.95
C ALA A 24 -19.97 -5.34 -10.93
N ASP A 25 -20.15 -5.75 -9.68
CA ASP A 25 -20.45 -4.87 -8.56
C ASP A 25 -19.26 -3.92 -8.42
N ASP A 26 -19.38 -2.72 -9.00
CA ASP A 26 -18.35 -1.67 -9.08
C ASP A 26 -18.24 -0.96 -7.72
N GLN A 27 -18.18 -1.74 -6.64
CA GLN A 27 -18.07 -1.23 -5.30
C GLN A 27 -16.65 -0.75 -5.05
N VAL A 28 -16.53 0.55 -4.77
CA VAL A 28 -15.31 1.14 -4.24
C VAL A 28 -14.92 0.42 -2.96
N ARG A 29 -13.70 -0.10 -2.92
CA ARG A 29 -13.13 -0.79 -1.76
C ARG A 29 -11.99 0.01 -1.17
N PHE A 30 -12.00 0.15 0.14
CA PHE A 30 -10.84 0.61 0.90
C PHE A 30 -9.89 -0.56 1.13
N ILE A 31 -8.64 -0.39 0.72
CA ILE A 31 -7.57 -1.36 0.94
C ILE A 31 -6.60 -0.74 1.94
N ASP A 32 -6.37 -1.43 3.05
CA ASP A 32 -5.36 -1.03 4.01
C ASP A 32 -3.98 -1.46 3.50
N CYS A 33 -3.10 -0.48 3.30
CA CYS A 33 -1.70 -0.68 2.89
C CYS A 33 -0.72 -0.50 4.06
N SER A 34 -1.24 -0.52 5.29
CA SER A 34 -0.46 -0.33 6.52
C SER A 34 -0.01 -1.68 7.08
N LEU A 35 1.20 -1.70 7.66
CA LEU A 35 1.72 -2.85 8.39
C LEU A 35 1.36 -2.74 9.88
N PRO A 36 1.08 -3.87 10.57
CA PRO A 36 0.86 -3.84 12.02
C PRO A 36 2.13 -3.41 12.75
N VAL A 37 2.02 -2.40 13.62
CA VAL A 37 3.14 -1.93 14.45
C VAL A 37 2.96 -2.48 15.87
N ALA A 38 3.85 -3.39 16.27
CA ALA A 38 3.90 -3.93 17.63
C ALA A 38 5.36 -4.29 18.01
N PRO A 39 5.68 -4.43 19.31
CA PRO A 39 7.06 -4.68 19.77
C PRO A 39 7.70 -5.95 19.19
N GLU A 40 6.89 -6.92 18.82
CA GLU A 40 7.30 -8.18 18.22
C GLU A 40 7.53 -8.10 16.69
N PHE A 41 7.12 -7.02 16.02
CA PHE A 41 7.32 -6.88 14.57
C PHE A 41 8.58 -6.06 14.23
N PRO A 42 9.19 -6.28 13.05
CA PRO A 42 10.36 -5.53 12.58
C PRO A 42 9.94 -4.14 12.05
N ALA A 43 9.31 -3.34 12.92
CA ALA A 43 8.74 -2.04 12.57
C ALA A 43 9.72 -0.87 12.69
N THR A 44 10.89 -1.05 13.32
CA THR A 44 11.89 0.01 13.52
C THR A 44 13.20 -0.31 12.82
N TRP A 45 13.96 0.72 12.41
CA TRP A 45 15.31 0.53 11.87
C TRP A 45 16.20 -0.25 12.87
N PRO A 46 16.84 -1.37 12.50
CA PRO A 46 17.74 -2.13 13.39
C PRO A 46 19.03 -1.41 13.82
N SER A 47 19.42 -0.29 13.20
CA SER A 47 20.68 0.40 13.49
C SER A 47 20.52 1.49 14.56
N SER A 48 21.60 1.75 15.30
CA SER A 48 21.67 2.91 16.19
C SER A 48 21.64 4.21 15.38
N PRO A 49 20.97 5.30 15.84
CA PRO A 49 20.41 5.52 17.18
C PRO A 49 18.88 5.36 17.28
N PHE A 50 18.23 4.66 16.35
CA PHE A 50 16.77 4.60 16.28
C PHE A 50 16.17 3.82 17.47
N PRO A 51 15.19 4.39 18.21
CA PRO A 51 14.55 3.70 19.33
C PRO A 51 13.69 2.54 18.82
N ARG A 52 13.63 1.45 19.59
CA ARG A 52 12.63 0.40 19.35
C ARG A 52 11.25 0.91 19.72
N PHE A 53 10.24 0.49 18.97
CA PHE A 53 8.84 0.74 19.29
C PHE A 53 8.50 0.13 20.65
N GLN A 54 7.85 0.90 21.52
CA GLN A 54 7.42 0.44 22.84
C GLN A 54 6.02 0.94 23.15
N ILE A 55 5.27 0.12 23.89
CA ILE A 55 3.98 0.47 24.45
C ILE A 55 4.12 0.45 25.97
N THR A 56 3.79 1.56 26.62
CA THR A 56 3.63 1.64 28.07
C THR A 56 2.15 1.74 28.41
N HIS A 57 1.58 0.66 28.95
CA HIS A 57 0.18 0.61 29.35
C HIS A 57 -0.06 1.43 30.63
N GLN A 58 -0.82 2.51 30.54
CA GLN A 58 -1.21 3.35 31.69
C GLN A 58 -2.52 2.90 32.33
N ARG A 59 -3.46 2.45 31.51
CA ARG A 59 -4.76 1.88 31.92
C ARG A 59 -5.13 0.76 30.97
N THR A 60 -5.64 -0.34 31.51
CA THR A 60 -6.18 -1.45 30.71
C THR A 60 -7.67 -1.62 31.03
N ILE A 61 -8.42 -2.13 30.06
CA ILE A 61 -9.84 -2.43 30.25
C ILE A 61 -9.97 -3.55 31.30
N GLY A 62 -10.76 -3.31 32.34
CA GLY A 62 -10.96 -4.26 33.43
C GLY A 62 -11.81 -3.67 34.56
N PRO A 63 -11.85 -4.33 35.74
CA PRO A 63 -12.67 -3.88 36.87
C PRO A 63 -12.37 -2.44 37.32
N GLU A 64 -11.13 -1.99 37.18
CA GLU A 64 -10.65 -0.68 37.63
C GLU A 64 -10.83 0.44 36.59
N SER A 65 -11.13 0.11 35.32
CA SER A 65 -11.25 1.10 34.23
C SER A 65 -11.97 0.51 33.01
N ALA A 66 -12.89 1.27 32.44
CA ALA A 66 -13.49 0.96 31.13
C ALA A 66 -12.62 1.40 29.93
N TYR A 67 -11.50 2.08 30.19
CA TYR A 67 -10.63 2.65 29.16
C TYR A 67 -9.30 1.89 29.06
N ASN A 68 -8.80 1.76 27.83
CA ASN A 68 -7.41 1.47 27.54
C ASN A 68 -6.67 2.78 27.24
N ILE A 69 -5.54 3.02 27.89
CA ILE A 69 -4.70 4.21 27.69
C ILE A 69 -3.25 3.76 27.63
N ASP A 70 -2.62 4.03 26.49
CA ASP A 70 -1.24 3.66 26.20
C ASP A 70 -0.40 4.90 25.87
N VAL A 71 0.88 4.84 26.24
CA VAL A 71 1.91 5.76 25.76
C VAL A 71 2.83 5.01 24.82
N LEU A 72 3.03 5.55 23.62
CA LEU A 72 3.88 4.96 22.59
C LEU A 72 5.22 5.68 22.53
N LEU A 73 6.32 4.91 22.51
CA LEU A 73 7.62 5.40 22.06
C LEU A 73 7.77 5.01 20.59
N ILE A 74 7.82 6.02 19.72
CA ILE A 74 7.89 5.87 18.27
C ILE A 74 8.77 6.98 17.68
N ASP A 75 9.44 6.71 16.57
CA ASP A 75 10.12 7.74 15.77
C ASP A 75 9.37 8.04 14.46
N GLY A 76 9.84 9.02 13.69
CA GLY A 76 9.22 9.37 12.40
C GLY A 76 9.36 8.29 11.31
N ASN A 77 10.08 7.21 11.59
CA ASN A 77 10.46 6.17 10.64
C ASN A 77 10.07 4.75 11.12
N THR A 78 8.98 4.65 11.89
CA THR A 78 8.46 3.37 12.39
C THR A 78 7.28 2.87 11.54
N GLY A 79 7.35 1.64 11.05
CA GLY A 79 6.29 0.96 10.32
C GLY A 79 6.09 1.50 8.89
N THR A 80 4.84 1.49 8.43
CA THR A 80 4.46 2.19 7.18
C THR A 80 4.52 3.70 7.42
N GLN A 81 5.47 4.39 6.80
CA GLN A 81 5.83 5.77 7.12
C GLN A 81 5.69 6.72 5.92
N LEU A 82 5.82 8.02 6.20
CA LEU A 82 5.95 9.08 5.19
C LEU A 82 7.27 9.83 5.38
N ASP A 83 8.13 9.80 4.37
CA ASP A 83 9.33 10.62 4.33
C ASP A 83 9.07 11.93 3.57
N VAL A 84 9.28 13.05 4.25
CA VAL A 84 9.24 14.38 3.64
C VAL A 84 10.64 14.79 3.19
N PRO A 85 10.79 15.69 2.20
CA PRO A 85 12.09 16.00 1.62
C PRO A 85 13.20 16.39 2.63
N PRO A 86 12.94 17.12 3.74
CA PRO A 86 13.95 17.39 4.76
C PRO A 86 14.61 16.15 5.39
N HIS A 87 14.03 14.94 5.21
CA HIS A 87 14.67 13.67 5.59
C HIS A 87 16.01 13.45 4.87
N SER A 88 16.22 14.06 3.70
CA SER A 88 17.46 13.90 2.91
C SER A 88 17.95 15.19 2.25
N VAL A 89 17.11 16.21 2.13
CA VAL A 89 17.46 17.51 1.54
C VAL A 89 17.84 18.47 2.66
N ALA A 90 19.07 18.98 2.62
CA ALA A 90 19.53 19.96 3.59
C ALA A 90 18.80 21.30 3.38
N ARG A 91 18.57 22.02 4.49
CA ARG A 91 18.00 23.37 4.44
C ARG A 91 18.90 24.30 3.60
N PRO A 92 18.33 25.24 2.82
CA PRO A 92 19.10 26.14 1.96
C PRO A 92 20.23 26.86 2.68
N GLU A 93 19.99 27.32 3.91
CA GLU A 93 20.92 28.17 4.66
C GLU A 93 22.22 27.44 5.06
N LEU A 94 22.23 26.10 4.99
CA LEU A 94 23.40 25.28 5.29
C LEU A 94 24.44 25.29 4.17
N ASN A 95 24.10 25.76 2.96
CA ASN A 95 25.01 25.90 1.81
C ASN A 95 25.86 24.64 1.51
N ARG A 96 25.28 23.45 1.73
CA ARG A 96 25.87 22.16 1.31
C ARG A 96 25.47 21.81 -0.12
N GLU A 97 26.23 20.92 -0.75
CA GLU A 97 26.04 20.49 -2.15
C GLU A 97 24.58 20.14 -2.53
N LYS A 98 23.83 19.52 -1.62
CA LYS A 98 22.43 19.10 -1.83
C LYS A 98 21.42 19.94 -1.04
N SER A 99 21.77 21.18 -0.70
CA SER A 99 20.84 22.08 -0.03
C SER A 99 19.89 22.69 -1.04
N GLY A 100 18.62 22.86 -0.68
CA GLY A 100 17.64 23.47 -1.57
C GLY A 100 16.30 23.73 -0.90
N PRO A 101 15.36 24.42 -1.58
CA PRO A 101 14.07 24.83 -0.99
C PRO A 101 13.25 23.67 -0.42
N LEU A 102 13.39 22.47 -0.98
CA LEU A 102 12.74 21.27 -0.47
C LEU A 102 13.21 20.88 0.95
N GLY A 103 14.38 21.35 1.39
CA GLY A 103 14.83 21.20 2.78
C GLY A 103 13.96 21.92 3.82
N LEU A 104 12.98 22.71 3.37
CA LEU A 104 11.97 23.37 4.22
C LEU A 104 10.56 22.74 4.10
N ALA A 105 10.40 21.69 3.28
CA ALA A 105 9.13 21.04 3.02
C ALA A 105 8.79 20.00 4.11
N TYR A 106 8.64 20.46 5.36
CA TYR A 106 8.26 19.61 6.49
C TYR A 106 6.81 19.14 6.41
N SER A 107 6.44 18.09 7.16
CA SER A 107 5.09 17.51 7.13
C SER A 107 3.97 18.50 7.45
N ASP A 108 4.23 19.51 8.29
CA ASP A 108 3.31 20.61 8.60
C ASP A 108 3.21 21.68 7.49
N ARG A 109 4.04 21.57 6.45
CA ARG A 109 4.17 22.53 5.35
C ARG A 109 3.79 21.96 3.99
N ILE A 110 3.69 20.63 3.87
CA ILE A 110 3.24 19.99 2.64
C ILE A 110 1.78 20.39 2.36
N GLU A 111 1.50 20.75 1.11
CA GLU A 111 0.16 21.14 0.71
C GLU A 111 -0.78 19.93 0.75
N PRO A 112 -2.02 20.06 1.28
CA PRO A 112 -2.91 18.92 1.50
C PRO A 112 -3.18 18.05 0.27
N TRP A 113 -3.22 18.63 -0.93
CA TRP A 113 -3.46 17.90 -2.17
C TRP A 113 -2.36 16.90 -2.50
N GLN A 114 -1.16 17.04 -1.92
CA GLN A 114 -0.03 16.13 -2.16
C GLN A 114 -0.13 14.82 -1.36
N PHE A 115 -1.08 14.69 -0.41
CA PHE A 115 -1.30 13.46 0.35
C PHE A 115 -2.16 12.43 -0.39
N GLY A 116 -2.66 12.75 -1.58
CA GLY A 116 -3.48 11.84 -2.38
C GLY A 116 -3.24 12.02 -3.87
N GLY A 117 -3.31 10.92 -4.61
CA GLY A 117 -3.15 10.88 -6.05
C GLY A 117 -3.57 9.52 -6.60
N GLU A 118 -3.58 9.38 -7.92
CA GLU A 118 -3.85 8.08 -8.54
C GLU A 118 -2.69 7.12 -8.27
N ALA A 119 -2.97 5.98 -7.65
CA ALA A 119 -1.96 4.98 -7.34
C ALA A 119 -1.58 4.20 -8.61
N CYS A 120 -0.38 4.44 -9.12
CA CYS A 120 0.21 3.71 -10.24
C CYS A 120 1.06 2.55 -9.71
N VAL A 121 0.49 1.36 -9.65
CA VAL A 121 1.15 0.17 -9.11
C VAL A 121 2.04 -0.48 -10.17
N VAL A 122 3.34 -0.21 -10.09
CA VAL A 122 4.36 -0.81 -10.96
C VAL A 122 4.77 -2.18 -10.40
N ASP A 123 4.39 -3.26 -11.08
CA ASP A 123 4.76 -4.61 -10.69
C ASP A 123 6.26 -4.87 -10.93
N VAL A 124 6.97 -5.17 -9.85
CA VAL A 124 8.40 -5.53 -9.82
C VAL A 124 8.65 -6.83 -9.06
N ARG A 125 7.61 -7.68 -8.92
CA ARG A 125 7.72 -8.97 -8.22
C ARG A 125 8.73 -9.91 -8.86
N ASP A 126 9.04 -9.71 -10.14
CA ASP A 126 10.08 -10.45 -10.85
C ASP A 126 11.48 -10.24 -10.23
N LEU A 127 11.70 -9.13 -9.51
CA LEU A 127 12.94 -8.80 -8.82
C LEU A 127 13.11 -9.47 -7.44
N LEU A 128 12.01 -9.95 -6.84
CA LEU A 128 12.04 -10.54 -5.50
C LEU A 128 13.04 -11.71 -5.44
N ASP A 129 13.94 -11.67 -4.47
CA ASP A 129 14.98 -12.69 -4.25
C ASP A 129 15.95 -12.93 -5.42
N ARG A 130 16.05 -12.00 -6.38
CA ARG A 130 16.97 -12.14 -7.53
C ARG A 130 18.39 -11.66 -7.25
N ALA A 131 18.57 -10.75 -6.29
CA ALA A 131 19.88 -10.23 -5.92
C ALA A 131 20.61 -11.17 -4.94
N SER A 132 21.94 -11.04 -4.89
CA SER A 132 22.74 -11.70 -3.86
C SER A 132 22.33 -11.25 -2.46
N LYS A 133 22.52 -12.12 -1.45
CA LYS A 133 22.25 -11.79 -0.04
C LYS A 133 22.94 -10.48 0.36
N GLY A 134 22.21 -9.60 1.04
CA GLY A 134 22.69 -8.28 1.45
C GLY A 134 22.68 -7.21 0.35
N VAL A 135 22.18 -7.53 -0.85
CA VAL A 135 22.04 -6.58 -1.96
C VAL A 135 20.57 -6.49 -2.36
N SER A 136 20.07 -5.27 -2.53
CA SER A 136 18.72 -5.05 -3.08
C SER A 136 18.78 -5.01 -4.61
N PRO A 137 17.83 -5.66 -5.31
CA PRO A 137 17.71 -5.50 -6.75
C PRO A 137 17.34 -4.04 -7.08
N LEU A 138 17.77 -3.57 -8.24
CA LEU A 138 17.49 -2.20 -8.68
C LEU A 138 16.21 -2.16 -9.51
N VAL A 139 15.25 -1.34 -9.08
CA VAL A 139 14.17 -0.89 -9.95
C VAL A 139 14.74 0.09 -10.97
N LYS A 140 14.63 -0.26 -12.23
CA LYS A 140 15.12 0.51 -13.40
C LYS A 140 13.97 1.11 -14.20
N ARG A 141 14.33 2.04 -15.10
CA ARG A 141 13.41 2.70 -16.04
C ARG A 141 12.49 1.73 -16.80
N GLU A 142 13.04 0.61 -17.25
CA GLU A 142 12.29 -0.43 -18.00
C GLU A 142 11.04 -0.94 -17.26
N HIS A 143 11.03 -1.00 -15.93
CA HIS A 143 9.86 -1.42 -15.16
C HIS A 143 8.73 -0.38 -15.24
N VAL A 144 9.09 0.90 -15.22
CA VAL A 144 8.14 2.01 -15.39
C VAL A 144 7.64 2.07 -16.82
N GLU A 145 8.53 1.95 -17.81
CA GLU A 145 8.15 1.95 -19.23
C GLU A 145 7.21 0.78 -19.56
N ARG A 146 7.41 -0.39 -18.94
CA ARG A 146 6.50 -1.54 -19.03
C ARG A 146 5.11 -1.21 -18.48
N PHE A 147 5.04 -0.64 -17.27
CA PHE A 147 3.77 -0.17 -16.70
C PHE A 147 3.07 0.83 -17.64
N GLU A 148 3.81 1.81 -18.18
CA GLU A 148 3.23 2.83 -19.05
C GLU A 148 2.74 2.29 -20.40
N ALA A 149 3.37 1.22 -20.90
CA ALA A 149 2.97 0.55 -22.13
C ALA A 149 1.69 -0.30 -21.95
N GLU A 150 1.52 -0.89 -20.76
CA GLU A 150 0.34 -1.71 -20.42
C GLU A 150 -0.86 -0.86 -19.98
N HIS A 151 -0.61 0.27 -19.34
CA HIS A 151 -1.65 1.14 -18.78
C HIS A 151 -1.66 2.51 -19.47
N ARG A 152 -1.00 3.50 -18.87
CA ARG A 152 -0.90 4.86 -19.38
C ARG A 152 0.42 5.48 -18.94
N LYS A 153 0.85 6.54 -19.65
CA LYS A 153 1.98 7.38 -19.21
C LYS A 153 1.70 7.97 -17.82
N LEU A 154 2.75 8.06 -17.00
CA LEU A 154 2.68 8.72 -15.70
C LEU A 154 2.43 10.22 -15.88
N GLN A 155 1.71 10.80 -14.94
CA GLN A 155 1.26 12.19 -14.92
C GLN A 155 1.64 12.87 -13.61
N PHE A 156 1.59 14.20 -13.62
CA PHE A 156 1.79 14.99 -12.42
C PHE A 156 0.72 14.66 -11.38
N GLY A 157 1.15 14.34 -10.16
CA GLY A 157 0.26 13.96 -9.06
C GLY A 157 0.05 12.44 -8.91
N ASP A 158 0.55 11.62 -9.83
CA ASP A 158 0.51 10.16 -9.66
C ASP A 158 1.37 9.71 -8.48
N VAL A 159 0.88 8.71 -7.75
CA VAL A 159 1.63 8.02 -6.69
C VAL A 159 2.14 6.70 -7.23
N VAL A 160 3.43 6.65 -7.58
CA VAL A 160 4.05 5.43 -8.11
C VAL A 160 4.41 4.49 -6.97
N LEU A 161 3.79 3.31 -6.95
CA LEU A 161 4.03 2.26 -5.95
C LEU A 161 4.73 1.08 -6.61
N PHE A 162 5.93 0.72 -6.14
CA PHE A 162 6.64 -0.45 -6.64
C PHE A 162 6.23 -1.70 -5.85
N ARG A 163 5.34 -2.51 -6.44
CA ARG A 163 4.86 -3.73 -5.81
C ARG A 163 5.86 -4.86 -5.98
N SER A 164 6.46 -5.29 -4.88
CA SER A 164 7.42 -6.40 -4.83
C SER A 164 6.94 -7.63 -4.07
N ASP A 165 5.77 -7.54 -3.40
CA ASP A 165 5.27 -8.53 -2.42
C ASP A 165 6.27 -8.84 -1.28
N TYR A 166 7.27 -7.98 -1.06
CA TYR A 166 8.31 -8.19 -0.05
C TYR A 166 7.74 -8.21 1.37
N SER A 167 6.82 -7.29 1.69
CA SER A 167 6.16 -7.25 3.00
C SER A 167 5.23 -8.44 3.19
N ASP A 168 4.53 -8.89 2.14
CA ASP A 168 3.67 -10.08 2.22
C ASP A 168 4.46 -11.33 2.59
N GLN A 169 5.70 -11.44 2.09
CA GLN A 169 6.54 -12.61 2.33
C GLN A 169 7.33 -12.52 3.64
N TYR A 170 7.81 -11.33 4.01
CA TYR A 170 8.85 -11.20 5.04
C TYR A 170 8.45 -10.39 6.28
N TYR A 171 7.33 -9.66 6.26
CA TYR A 171 6.85 -8.94 7.44
C TYR A 171 6.15 -9.88 8.42
N GLN A 172 6.93 -10.48 9.30
CA GLN A 172 6.48 -11.45 10.31
C GLN A 172 6.96 -11.01 11.70
N PRO A 173 6.36 -11.54 12.78
CA PRO A 173 6.95 -11.40 14.12
C PRO A 173 8.40 -11.87 14.15
N LEU A 174 9.18 -11.27 15.05
CA LEU A 174 10.54 -11.67 15.34
C LEU A 174 10.55 -12.99 16.14
N PRO A 175 11.54 -13.89 15.90
CA PRO A 175 12.73 -13.69 15.05
C PRO A 175 12.53 -13.97 13.55
N GLU A 176 11.41 -14.53 13.11
CA GLU A 176 11.17 -14.94 11.71
C GLU A 176 11.23 -13.75 10.74
N GLY A 177 10.69 -12.60 11.14
CA GLY A 177 10.71 -11.36 10.36
C GLY A 177 12.05 -10.64 10.30
N ARG A 178 13.13 -11.20 10.87
CA ARG A 178 14.45 -10.54 10.92
C ARG A 178 14.94 -10.11 9.53
N ARG A 179 14.66 -10.92 8.51
CA ARG A 179 15.03 -10.65 7.12
C ARG A 179 14.43 -9.35 6.58
N TYR A 180 13.27 -8.93 7.08
CA TYR A 180 12.59 -7.73 6.59
C TYR A 180 13.45 -6.46 6.77
N ILE A 181 14.32 -6.46 7.77
CA ILE A 181 15.14 -5.31 8.17
C ILE A 181 16.65 -5.57 8.10
N ALA A 182 17.10 -6.82 7.85
CA ALA A 182 18.51 -7.22 7.95
C ALA A 182 18.92 -8.34 6.98
#